data_AF-A0A2H3BQV9-F1
#
_entry.id   AF-A0A2H3BQV9-F1
#
_cell.length_a   1.000
_cell.length_b   1.000
_cell.length_c   1.000
_cell.angle_alpha   90.00
_cell.angle_beta   90.00
_cell.angle_gamma   90.00
#
_symmetry.space_group_name_H-M   'P 1'
#
loop_
_entity.id
_entity.type
_entity.pdbx_description
1 polymer ?
#
loop_
_entity_poly.entity_id
_entity_poly.type
_entity_poly.pdbx_seq_one_letter_code
_entity_poly.pdbx_strand_id
1 'polypeptide(L)'
;HKWLYDHPRILHRDISTSNMMWRRTVDGHLRGVLNDFDLSSFRDDTGTSSVESRCTGTLPYMTYELFIDHENGNPRKHLYRHDLESIFYVVL
;
A
#
# COMPACT_ATOMS: atom_id res chain seq x y z
N HIS A 1 7.84 -4.00 -5.37
CA HIS A 1 6.37 -3.82 -5.31
C HIS A 1 5.65 -4.46 -6.50
N LYS A 2 5.91 -4.08 -7.77
CA LYS A 2 5.26 -4.68 -8.96
C LYS A 2 5.09 -6.22 -8.96
N TRP A 3 6.12 -6.97 -8.56
CA TRP A 3 6.03 -8.44 -8.44
C TRP A 3 4.92 -8.90 -7.47
N LEU A 4 4.79 -8.24 -6.32
CA LEU A 4 3.75 -8.48 -5.31
C LEU A 4 2.35 -8.23 -5.87
N TYR A 5 2.20 -7.21 -6.70
CA TYR A 5 0.93 -6.92 -7.35
C TYR A 5 0.58 -7.93 -8.46
N ASP A 6 1.57 -8.39 -9.24
CA ASP A 6 1.31 -9.27 -10.39
C ASP A 6 1.14 -10.75 -10.01
N HIS A 7 1.88 -11.23 -8.99
CA HIS A 7 1.95 -12.66 -8.68
C HIS A 7 0.97 -13.06 -7.56
N PRO A 8 1.17 -12.63 -6.30
CA PRO A 8 0.20 -12.93 -5.25
C PRO A 8 -1.03 -12.00 -5.27
N ARG A 9 -1.07 -11.01 -6.18
CA ARG A 9 -2.19 -10.06 -6.34
C ARG A 9 -2.50 -9.27 -5.07
N ILE A 10 -1.45 -8.87 -4.35
CA ILE A 10 -1.58 -8.15 -3.09
C ILE A 10 -1.40 -6.64 -3.30
N LEU A 11 -2.24 -5.87 -2.63
CA LEU A 11 -2.07 -4.44 -2.38
C LEU A 11 -1.53 -4.27 -0.96
N HIS A 12 -0.49 -3.45 -0.80
CA HIS A 12 0.18 -3.30 0.49
C HIS A 12 -0.61 -2.41 1.46
N ARG A 13 -1.15 -1.29 0.97
CA ARG A 13 -2.02 -0.36 1.71
C ARG A 13 -1.40 0.41 2.88
N ASP A 14 -0.20 0.05 3.32
CA ASP A 14 0.53 0.82 4.33
C ASP A 14 2.00 0.99 3.99
N ILE A 15 2.28 1.62 2.84
CA ILE A 15 3.65 1.94 2.46
C ILE A 15 4.09 3.20 3.21
N SER A 16 5.15 3.06 4.01
CA SER A 16 5.73 4.13 4.82
C SER A 16 7.24 3.92 4.95
N THR A 17 7.96 4.94 5.43
CA THR A 17 9.40 4.81 5.73
C THR A 17 9.67 3.75 6.81
N SER A 18 8.76 3.58 7.77
CA SER A 18 8.86 2.56 8.83
C SER A 18 8.67 1.14 8.30
N ASN A 19 7.93 0.99 7.21
CA ASN A 19 7.66 -0.30 6.55
C ASN A 19 8.59 -0.57 5.35
N MET A 20 9.59 0.29 5.13
CA MET A 20 10.66 0.08 4.16
C MET A 20 11.98 -0.21 4.87
N MET A 21 12.35 -1.48 4.87
CA MET A 21 13.65 -1.95 5.33
C MET A 21 14.63 -2.03 4.17
N TRP A 22 15.91 -2.17 4.49
CA TRP A 22 16.95 -2.47 3.53
C TRP A 22 17.89 -3.53 4.09
N ARG A 23 18.42 -4.36 3.21
CA ARG A 23 19.48 -5.31 3.55
C ARG A 23 20.61 -5.24 2.54
N ARG A 24 21.83 -5.47 3.02
CA ARG A 24 22.99 -5.71 2.16
C ARG A 24 23.04 -7.18 1.80
N THR A 25 23.16 -7.48 0.52
CA THR A 25 23.33 -8.85 0.03
C THR A 25 24.80 -9.26 0.08
N VAL A 26 25.06 -10.56 -0.02
CA VAL A 26 26.42 -11.14 0.04
C VAL A 26 27.35 -10.63 -1.08
N ASP A 27 26.76 -10.27 -2.22
CA ASP A 27 27.39 -9.63 -3.38
C ASP A 27 27.50 -8.09 -3.23
N GLY A 28 27.20 -7.54 -2.06
CA GLY A 28 27.42 -6.14 -1.72
C GLY A 28 26.28 -5.18 -2.11
N HIS A 29 25.28 -5.63 -2.86
CA HIS A 29 24.17 -4.80 -3.31
C HIS A 29 23.20 -4.45 -2.17
N LEU A 30 22.60 -3.26 -2.26
CA LEU A 30 21.50 -2.85 -1.39
C LEU A 30 20.19 -3.39 -1.98
N ARG A 31 19.37 -4.05 -1.16
CA ARG A 31 18.02 -4.45 -1.54
C ARG A 31 17.01 -3.91 -0.55
N GLY A 32 16.02 -3.18 -1.08
CA GLY A 32 14.83 -2.81 -0.32
C GLY A 32 14.01 -4.04 0.03
N VAL A 33 13.45 -4.04 1.23
CA VAL A 33 12.57 -5.08 1.77
C VAL A 33 11.33 -4.37 2.29
N LEU A 34 10.17 -4.79 1.80
CA LEU A 34 8.88 -4.27 2.24
C LEU A 34 8.36 -5.20 3.36
N ASN A 35 8.02 -4.65 4.51
CA ASN A 35 7.46 -5.39 5.65
C ASN A 35 6.08 -4.84 6.03
N ASP A 36 5.43 -5.50 6.97
CA ASP A 36 4.12 -5.15 7.53
C ASP A 36 2.95 -5.27 6.52
N PHE A 37 2.38 -6.47 6.47
CA PHE A 37 1.28 -6.82 5.58
C PHE A 37 -0.06 -6.91 6.31
N ASP A 38 -0.15 -6.45 7.55
CA ASP A 38 -1.35 -6.61 8.38
C ASP A 38 -2.55 -5.82 7.81
N LEU A 39 -2.27 -4.74 7.09
CA LEU A 39 -3.27 -3.92 6.38
C LEU A 39 -3.42 -4.30 4.89
N SER A 40 -2.69 -5.31 4.42
CA SER A 40 -2.72 -5.71 3.01
C SER A 40 -4.04 -6.37 2.61
N SER A 41 -4.38 -6.33 1.33
CA SER A 41 -5.58 -7.00 0.81
C SER A 41 -5.34 -7.55 -0.59
N PHE A 42 -6.13 -8.54 -1.01
CA PHE A 42 -6.06 -9.00 -2.39
C PHE A 42 -6.73 -7.99 -3.32
N ARG A 43 -6.14 -7.79 -4.51
CA ARG A 43 -6.68 -6.89 -5.53
C ARG A 43 -8.09 -7.31 -5.97
N ASP A 44 -8.32 -8.61 -6.02
CA ASP A 44 -9.54 -9.21 -6.54
C ASP A 44 -10.63 -9.34 -5.45
N ASP A 45 -10.37 -8.93 -4.20
CA ASP A 45 -11.41 -8.85 -3.17
C ASP A 45 -12.48 -7.83 -3.58
N THR A 46 -13.73 -8.30 -3.61
CA THR A 46 -14.91 -7.55 -4.04
C THR A 46 -15.60 -6.80 -2.90
N GLY A 47 -14.98 -6.72 -1.72
CA GLY A 47 -15.42 -5.83 -0.63
C GLY A 47 -16.73 -6.23 0.02
N THR A 48 -16.97 -7.53 0.26
CA THR A 48 -18.13 -7.98 1.06
C THR A 48 -18.00 -7.58 2.54
N SER A 49 -16.81 -7.18 2.97
CA SER A 49 -16.52 -6.69 4.32
C SER A 49 -16.53 -5.15 4.33
N SER A 50 -17.58 -4.55 4.86
CA SER A 50 -17.78 -3.10 5.02
C SER A 50 -16.73 -2.37 5.88
N VAL A 51 -15.71 -3.08 6.38
CA VAL A 51 -14.62 -2.57 7.23
C VAL A 51 -13.31 -2.39 6.43
N GLU A 52 -13.13 -3.12 5.33
CA GLU A 52 -11.88 -3.15 4.54
C GLU A 52 -11.62 -1.90 3.70
N SER A 53 -12.57 -0.99 3.68
CA SER A 53 -12.60 0.22 2.90
C SER A 53 -12.43 1.49 3.70
N ARG A 54 -12.10 1.34 4.98
CA ARG A 54 -11.63 2.43 5.82
C ARG A 54 -10.26 2.87 5.29
N CYS A 55 -10.00 4.18 5.29
CA CYS A 55 -8.70 4.75 4.94
C CYS A 55 -7.62 4.23 5.90
N THR A 56 -7.04 3.10 5.55
CA THR A 56 -5.91 2.47 6.25
C THR A 56 -4.62 3.00 5.65
N GLY A 57 -3.62 3.21 6.49
CA GLY A 57 -2.30 3.63 6.06
C GLY A 57 -1.73 4.75 6.94
N THR A 58 -0.43 4.97 6.82
CA THR A 58 0.29 5.99 7.56
C THR A 58 -0.01 7.39 6.99
N LEU A 59 -0.60 8.29 7.78
CA LEU A 59 -1.17 9.58 7.35
C LEU A 59 -0.27 10.41 6.39
N PRO A 60 1.04 10.62 6.65
CA PRO A 60 1.92 11.35 5.73
C PRO A 60 2.10 10.69 4.34
N TYR A 61 1.88 9.38 4.23
CA TYR A 61 2.11 8.60 3.01
C TYR A 61 0.81 8.15 2.35
N MET A 62 -0.34 8.46 2.95
CA MET A 62 -1.64 8.10 2.42
C MET A 62 -1.97 8.96 1.20
N THR A 63 -2.47 8.32 0.14
CA THR A 63 -2.84 8.99 -1.12
C THR A 63 -3.90 10.06 -0.90
N TYR A 64 -3.77 11.21 -1.58
CA TYR A 64 -4.73 12.32 -1.53
C TYR A 64 -6.18 11.89 -1.82
N GLU A 65 -6.36 10.94 -2.73
CA GLU A 65 -7.70 10.43 -3.04
C GLU A 65 -8.31 9.55 -1.96
N LEU A 66 -7.54 9.01 -1.01
CA LEU A 66 -8.11 8.37 0.17
C LEU A 66 -8.51 9.42 1.23
N PHE A 67 -8.02 10.66 1.14
CA PHE A 67 -8.35 11.72 2.09
C PHE A 67 -9.67 12.46 1.82
N ILE A 68 -10.11 12.54 0.56
CA ILE A 68 -11.36 13.23 0.22
C ILE A 68 -12.52 12.23 0.32
N ASP A 69 -13.33 12.35 1.36
CA ASP A 69 -14.60 11.65 1.44
C ASP A 69 -15.49 12.12 0.28
N HIS A 70 -15.94 11.19 -0.59
CA HIS A 70 -16.97 11.55 -1.59
C HIS A 70 -18.33 11.26 -0.97
N GLU A 71 -19.23 12.24 -1.07
CA GLU A 71 -20.57 12.33 -0.46
C GLU A 71 -21.51 11.12 -0.70
N ASN A 72 -21.11 10.12 -1.48
CA ASN A 72 -21.97 9.04 -1.95
C ASN A 72 -21.97 7.78 -1.05
N GLY A 73 -21.27 7.80 0.09
CA GLY A 73 -21.28 6.71 1.07
C GLY A 73 -20.69 5.38 0.59
N ASN A 74 -20.09 5.36 -0.61
CA ASN A 74 -19.46 4.18 -1.16
C ASN A 74 -18.01 4.07 -0.68
N PRO A 75 -17.63 2.92 -0.10
CA PRO A 75 -16.26 2.68 0.31
C PRO A 75 -15.26 2.80 -0.86
N ARG A 76 -14.22 3.64 -0.73
CA ARG A 76 -13.17 3.74 -1.75
C ARG A 76 -12.33 2.46 -1.74
N LYS A 77 -12.20 1.83 -2.90
CA LYS A 77 -11.32 0.68 -3.10
C LYS A 77 -9.87 1.17 -3.20
N HIS A 78 -8.98 0.57 -2.39
CA HIS A 78 -7.55 0.79 -2.54
C HIS A 78 -7.07 0.22 -3.87
N LEU A 79 -6.24 0.96 -4.60
CA LEU A 79 -5.76 0.60 -5.93
C LEU A 79 -4.23 0.55 -5.96
N TYR A 80 -3.67 -0.11 -6.98
CA TYR A 80 -2.22 -0.18 -7.18
C TYR A 80 -1.53 1.18 -7.25
N ARG A 81 -2.20 2.17 -7.86
CA ARG A 81 -1.67 3.54 -7.97
C ARG A 81 -1.52 4.23 -6.61
N HIS A 82 -2.33 3.85 -5.62
CA HIS A 82 -2.25 4.40 -4.27
C HIS A 82 -0.96 3.93 -3.58
N ASP A 83 -0.64 2.63 -3.69
CA ASP A 83 0.66 2.12 -3.23
C ASP A 83 1.83 2.83 -3.95
N LEU A 84 1.72 3.09 -5.26
CA LEU A 84 2.77 3.82 -5.98
C LEU A 84 2.93 5.27 -5.48
N GLU A 85 1.84 5.97 -5.21
CA GLU A 85 1.86 7.34 -4.68
C GLU A 85 2.56 7.38 -3.32
N SER A 86 2.26 6.43 -2.43
CA SER A 86 2.97 6.29 -1.15
C SER A 86 4.46 6.01 -1.34
N ILE A 87 4.87 5.21 -2.34
CA ILE A 87 6.30 5.01 -2.67
C ILE A 87 6.95 6.32 -3.09
N PHE A 88 6.28 7.16 -3.89
CA PHE A 88 6.80 8.48 -4.25
C PHE A 88 6.99 9.36 -3.01
N TYR A 89 6.02 9.38 -2.09
CA TYR A 89 6.13 10.14 -0.84
C TYR A 89 7.25 9.65 0.09
N VAL A 90 7.63 8.37 0.03
CA VAL A 90 8.78 7.85 0.79
C VAL A 90 10.12 8.26 0.18
N VAL A 91 10.19 8.47 -1.13
CA VAL A 91 11.44 8.79 -1.86
C VAL A 91 11.73 10.30 -1.89
N LEU A 92 10.71 11.15 -1.75
CA LEU A 92 10.84 12.61 -1.67
C LEU A 92 11.34 13.08 -0.28
#